data_AF-A0A5P2X5J1-F1
#
_entry.id   AF-A0A5P2X5J1-F1
#
_cell.length_a   1.000
_cell.length_b   1.000
_cell.length_c   1.000
_cell.angle_alpha   90.00
_cell.angle_beta   90.00
_cell.angle_gamma   90.00
#
_symmetry.space_group_name_H-M   'P 1'
#
loop_
_entity.id
_entity.type
_entity.pdbx_description
1 polymer ?
#
loop_
_entity_poly.entity_id
_entity_poly.type
_entity_poly.pdbx_seq_one_letter_code
_entity_poly.pdbx_strand_id
1 'polypeptide(L)'
;MAWYPGAVKMELQPESDAQPAIRPTQFIVHSIIAPWTARRTYEYWRDSTSLESHFGVDYEGTVGQYIGTETRADANAGANRRSDGTGAVSAETASNTSGSDPWNDKQVEDLIAIGVWLHQTHGLPLRICRSHSDPGYGYHSLFPQWSTSGTACPGQARIRQFKEVVFPGIVARATGKTPTPPQEDDVPHTLGLYDETDRTLAPDKWTTLSIESVDLLKGASIYQAMVQVTGSVPEGSTLQGRFYHLRSDNTRWLGGITERVATAGATFADFHNVGSIKPTEKLRFEIAYFPLDPDDMRAITITTARCRGLYWK
;
A
#
# COMPACT_ATOMS: atom_id res chain seq x y z
N MET A 1 9.35 -37.46 0.41
CA MET A 1 10.03 -36.15 0.42
C MET A 1 9.42 -35.26 -0.64
N ALA A 2 8.70 -34.22 -0.23
CA ALA A 2 8.06 -33.31 -1.16
C ALA A 2 9.00 -32.16 -1.61
N TRP A 3 9.03 -31.93 -2.91
CA TRP A 3 9.79 -30.88 -3.57
C TRP A 3 8.83 -29.90 -4.25
N TYR A 4 9.02 -28.61 -4.02
CA TYR A 4 8.21 -27.56 -4.61
C TYR A 4 8.53 -27.45 -6.11
N PRO A 5 7.54 -27.61 -7.01
CA PRO A 5 7.80 -27.58 -8.46
C PRO A 5 8.35 -26.24 -8.98
N GLY A 6 8.12 -25.15 -8.25
CA GLY A 6 8.63 -23.82 -8.60
C GLY A 6 10.06 -23.55 -8.14
N ALA A 7 10.71 -24.49 -7.45
CA ALA A 7 12.08 -24.32 -6.98
C ALA A 7 13.12 -24.99 -7.88
N VAL A 8 14.30 -24.38 -7.97
CA VAL A 8 15.51 -25.04 -8.43
C VAL A 8 16.00 -25.98 -7.34
N LYS A 9 15.96 -27.29 -7.61
CA LYS A 9 16.47 -28.31 -6.69
C LYS A 9 18.01 -28.22 -6.58
N MET A 10 18.51 -27.93 -5.39
CA MET A 10 19.92 -27.89 -5.03
C MET A 10 20.13 -28.66 -3.71
N GLU A 11 19.97 -29.97 -3.80
CA GLU A 11 19.91 -30.84 -2.63
C GLU A 11 21.21 -30.88 -1.81
N LEU A 12 21.12 -30.63 -0.50
CA LEU A 12 22.23 -30.73 0.44
C LEU A 12 22.40 -32.19 0.89
N GLN A 13 23.58 -32.74 0.64
CA GLN A 13 23.95 -34.10 1.04
C GLN A 13 25.14 -34.02 2.00
N PRO A 14 25.18 -34.83 3.07
CA PRO A 14 24.28 -35.96 3.36
C PRO A 14 22.97 -35.60 4.09
N GLU A 15 22.74 -34.33 4.44
CA GLU A 15 21.66 -33.90 5.33
C GLU A 15 20.27 -34.30 4.81
N SER A 16 20.00 -34.16 3.51
CA SER A 16 18.69 -34.52 2.91
C SER A 16 18.31 -35.99 3.14
N ASP A 17 19.32 -36.89 3.20
CA ASP A 17 19.10 -38.33 3.36
C ASP A 17 19.20 -38.77 4.83
N ALA A 18 20.08 -38.14 5.61
CA ALA A 18 20.43 -38.58 6.96
C ALA A 18 19.58 -37.93 8.07
N GLN A 19 18.99 -36.76 7.81
CA GLN A 19 18.23 -36.04 8.82
C GLN A 19 16.88 -36.73 9.12
N PRO A 20 16.39 -36.66 10.36
CA PRO A 20 15.12 -37.31 10.70
C PRO A 20 13.94 -36.74 9.92
N ALA A 21 12.99 -37.59 9.57
CA ALA A 21 11.73 -37.16 8.96
C ALA A 21 10.88 -36.30 9.92
N ILE A 22 10.10 -35.39 9.32
CA ILE A 22 9.11 -34.55 9.99
C ILE A 22 7.75 -34.65 9.28
N ARG A 23 6.68 -34.48 10.04
CA ARG A 23 5.36 -34.10 9.51
C ARG A 23 5.24 -32.57 9.53
N PRO A 24 5.19 -31.89 8.37
CA PRO A 24 5.12 -30.44 8.32
C PRO A 24 3.87 -29.91 9.01
N THR A 25 4.06 -28.96 9.92
CA THR A 25 2.95 -28.28 10.61
C THR A 25 3.01 -26.77 10.50
N GLN A 26 4.18 -26.22 10.18
CA GLN A 26 4.41 -24.79 10.15
C GLN A 26 5.27 -24.38 8.96
N PHE A 27 5.08 -23.14 8.49
CA PHE A 27 5.99 -22.46 7.59
C PHE A 27 6.55 -21.22 8.28
N ILE A 28 7.87 -21.14 8.44
CA ILE A 28 8.57 -20.07 9.15
C ILE A 28 9.50 -19.36 8.17
N VAL A 29 9.33 -18.05 8.02
CA VAL A 29 10.17 -17.22 7.14
C VAL A 29 11.28 -16.51 7.90
N HIS A 30 12.43 -16.40 7.23
CA HIS A 30 13.69 -15.90 7.76
C HIS A 30 14.33 -14.89 6.80
N SER A 31 15.41 -14.26 7.25
CA SER A 31 16.29 -13.40 6.47
C SER A 31 17.73 -13.84 6.74
N ILE A 32 18.51 -14.01 5.66
CA ILE A 32 19.89 -14.47 5.71
C ILE A 32 20.89 -13.33 6.00
N ILE A 33 20.42 -12.08 6.13
CA ILE A 33 21.24 -10.89 6.39
C ILE A 33 22.36 -10.73 5.33
N ALA A 34 22.06 -11.12 4.10
CA ALA A 34 22.98 -11.00 2.97
C ALA A 34 22.23 -10.99 1.63
N PRO A 35 22.73 -10.28 0.61
CA PRO A 35 22.11 -10.19 -0.71
C PRO A 35 22.52 -11.39 -1.57
N TRP A 36 22.34 -12.61 -1.03
CA TRP A 36 22.78 -13.84 -1.67
C TRP A 36 21.75 -14.35 -2.65
N THR A 37 22.23 -14.87 -3.77
CA THR A 37 21.40 -15.67 -4.68
C THR A 37 21.05 -17.01 -4.04
N ALA A 38 20.02 -17.69 -4.55
CA ALA A 38 19.68 -19.03 -4.10
C ALA A 38 20.87 -20.02 -4.24
N ARG A 39 21.71 -19.86 -5.27
CA ARG A 39 22.94 -20.65 -5.44
C ARG A 39 23.98 -20.32 -4.37
N ARG A 40 24.22 -19.05 -4.07
CA ARG A 40 25.22 -18.66 -3.06
C ARG A 40 24.84 -19.16 -1.66
N THR A 41 23.55 -19.15 -1.34
CA THR A 41 23.00 -19.74 -0.10
C THR A 41 23.27 -21.24 -0.02
N TYR A 42 23.04 -21.99 -1.11
CA TYR A 42 23.39 -23.42 -1.18
C TYR A 42 24.88 -23.67 -0.91
N GLU A 43 25.75 -22.92 -1.57
CA GLU A 43 27.21 -23.06 -1.40
C GLU A 43 27.63 -22.79 0.05
N TYR A 44 27.02 -21.79 0.70
CA TYR A 44 27.30 -21.51 2.10
C TYR A 44 26.89 -22.65 3.03
N TRP A 45 25.69 -23.21 2.86
CA TRP A 45 25.25 -24.34 3.69
C TRP A 45 26.01 -25.63 3.42
N ARG A 46 26.40 -25.89 2.17
CA ARG A 46 27.22 -27.06 1.84
C ARG A 46 28.62 -26.96 2.44
N ASP A 47 29.25 -25.79 2.37
CA ASP A 47 30.70 -25.66 2.58
C ASP A 47 31.08 -25.02 3.92
N SER A 48 30.16 -24.35 4.62
CA SER A 48 30.53 -23.42 5.70
C SER A 48 29.75 -23.56 7.01
N THR A 49 28.66 -24.34 7.06
CA THR A 49 27.86 -24.50 8.29
C THR A 49 27.09 -25.83 8.27
N SER A 50 26.69 -26.32 9.44
CA SER A 50 25.79 -27.47 9.59
C SER A 50 24.35 -27.04 9.85
N LEU A 51 23.98 -25.84 9.37
CA LEU A 51 22.65 -25.26 9.54
C LEU A 51 22.10 -24.98 8.16
N GLU A 52 20.83 -25.30 7.97
CA GLU A 52 20.17 -25.17 6.69
C GLU A 52 18.67 -24.91 6.85
N SER A 53 18.08 -24.28 5.85
CA SER A 53 16.63 -24.20 5.71
C SER A 53 16.16 -24.99 4.49
N HIS A 54 14.85 -25.16 4.36
CA HIS A 54 14.31 -25.90 3.23
C HIS A 54 14.44 -25.10 1.93
N PHE A 55 14.20 -23.79 2.00
CA PHE A 55 14.15 -22.89 0.85
C PHE A 55 15.07 -21.69 0.97
N GLY A 56 15.56 -21.19 -0.16
CA GLY A 56 16.28 -19.92 -0.29
C GLY A 56 15.62 -19.07 -1.37
N VAL A 57 15.19 -17.86 -1.04
CA VAL A 57 14.51 -16.93 -1.96
C VAL A 57 15.39 -15.71 -2.18
N ASP A 58 15.87 -15.51 -3.41
CA ASP A 58 16.69 -14.34 -3.73
C ASP A 58 15.89 -13.14 -4.23
N TYR A 59 16.58 -12.03 -4.50
CA TYR A 59 15.94 -10.81 -5.00
C TYR A 59 15.43 -10.93 -6.44
N GLU A 60 15.94 -11.87 -7.22
CA GLU A 60 15.66 -11.98 -8.66
C GLU A 60 14.49 -12.93 -8.96
N GLY A 61 13.85 -13.48 -7.92
CA GLY A 61 12.73 -14.40 -8.06
C GLY A 61 13.19 -15.83 -8.34
N THR A 62 14.40 -16.20 -7.89
CA THR A 62 14.83 -17.60 -7.91
C THR A 62 14.63 -18.20 -6.52
N VAL A 63 13.82 -19.26 -6.48
CA VAL A 63 13.67 -20.11 -5.29
C VAL A 63 14.59 -21.33 -5.43
N GLY A 64 15.53 -21.47 -4.51
CA GLY A 64 16.24 -22.73 -4.29
C GLY A 64 15.50 -23.59 -3.28
N GLN A 65 15.45 -24.90 -3.48
CA GLN A 65 15.09 -25.85 -2.42
C GLN A 65 16.28 -26.77 -2.18
N TYR A 66 16.62 -26.97 -0.91
CA TYR A 66 17.86 -27.66 -0.53
C TYR A 66 17.61 -28.94 0.30
N ILE A 67 16.48 -28.97 1.01
CA ILE A 67 16.00 -30.14 1.77
C ILE A 67 14.53 -30.36 1.43
N GLY A 68 14.12 -31.63 1.28
CA GLY A 68 12.71 -31.99 1.08
C GLY A 68 11.88 -31.59 2.30
N THR A 69 10.65 -31.11 2.13
CA THR A 69 9.86 -30.54 3.24
C THR A 69 9.43 -31.54 4.32
N GLU A 70 9.60 -32.84 4.08
CA GLU A 70 9.31 -33.91 5.04
C GLU A 70 10.57 -34.38 5.79
N THR A 71 11.70 -33.70 5.60
CA THR A 71 12.98 -33.96 6.26
C THR A 71 13.33 -32.76 7.13
N ARG A 72 13.86 -32.99 8.34
CA ARG A 72 14.25 -31.90 9.26
C ARG A 72 15.35 -31.03 8.62
N ALA A 73 15.12 -29.73 8.57
CA ALA A 73 16.16 -28.72 8.36
C ALA A 73 16.46 -27.98 9.69
N ASP A 74 17.70 -27.57 9.89
CA ASP A 74 18.19 -27.01 11.16
C ASP A 74 18.12 -25.47 11.31
N ALA A 75 17.01 -24.83 10.91
CA ALA A 75 16.84 -23.35 10.91
C ALA A 75 16.07 -22.72 12.09
N ASN A 76 15.25 -23.49 12.82
CA ASN A 76 14.20 -23.05 13.74
C ASN A 76 14.32 -23.58 15.19
N ALA A 77 15.51 -24.03 15.59
CA ALA A 77 15.76 -24.59 16.93
C ALA A 77 14.66 -25.60 17.37
N GLY A 78 13.86 -25.24 18.39
CA GLY A 78 12.81 -26.10 18.95
C GLY A 78 11.66 -26.45 18.00
N ALA A 79 11.55 -25.80 16.84
CA ALA A 79 10.58 -26.14 15.80
C ALA A 79 11.15 -26.95 14.63
N ASN A 80 12.47 -27.23 14.58
CA ASN A 80 13.07 -28.10 13.55
C ASN A 80 12.36 -29.45 13.51
N ARG A 81 12.29 -30.08 14.69
CA ARG A 81 11.58 -31.34 14.89
C ARG A 81 11.20 -31.50 16.36
N ARG A 82 9.95 -31.88 16.61
CA ARG A 82 9.41 -32.15 17.94
C ARG A 82 9.38 -33.64 18.24
N SER A 83 9.15 -33.97 19.50
CA SER A 83 9.07 -35.37 19.99
C SER A 83 7.93 -36.15 19.36
N ASP A 84 6.84 -35.49 18.95
CA ASP A 84 5.70 -36.08 18.23
C ASP A 84 5.94 -36.28 16.72
N GLY A 85 7.16 -36.01 16.26
CA GLY A 85 7.55 -36.13 14.86
C GLY A 85 7.08 -34.98 13.96
N THR A 86 6.44 -33.93 14.50
CA THR A 86 6.11 -32.73 13.72
C THR A 86 7.33 -31.81 13.58
N GLY A 87 7.33 -30.98 12.54
CA GLY A 87 8.38 -29.99 12.31
C GLY A 87 7.89 -28.80 11.50
N ALA A 88 8.72 -27.76 11.45
CA ALA A 88 8.50 -26.58 10.64
C ALA A 88 9.32 -26.63 9.35
N VAL A 89 8.69 -26.21 8.26
CA VAL A 89 9.36 -25.86 7.01
C VAL A 89 9.85 -24.42 7.11
N SER A 90 11.04 -24.14 6.57
CA SER A 90 11.72 -22.85 6.67
C SER A 90 12.11 -22.30 5.30
N ALA A 91 11.98 -20.98 5.14
CA ALA A 91 12.51 -20.26 3.99
C ALA A 91 13.41 -19.12 4.43
N GLU A 92 14.67 -19.16 4.02
CA GLU A 92 15.62 -18.06 4.13
C GLU A 92 15.48 -17.13 2.94
N THR A 93 15.46 -15.82 3.19
CA THR A 93 15.30 -14.83 2.13
C THR A 93 16.48 -13.87 2.09
N ALA A 94 16.96 -13.57 0.87
CA ALA A 94 18.01 -12.57 0.65
C ALA A 94 17.58 -11.21 1.20
N SER A 95 18.52 -10.45 1.74
CA SER A 95 18.30 -9.13 2.32
C SER A 95 19.52 -8.23 2.17
N ASN A 96 19.40 -6.96 2.55
CA ASN A 96 20.58 -6.15 2.79
C ASN A 96 21.36 -6.73 3.99
N THR A 97 22.60 -6.26 4.18
CA THR A 97 23.50 -6.74 5.24
C THR A 97 23.06 -6.34 6.66
N SER A 98 21.94 -5.64 6.80
CA SER A 98 21.33 -5.31 8.09
C SER A 98 19.98 -6.00 8.33
N GLY A 99 19.44 -6.74 7.35
CA GLY A 99 18.11 -7.36 7.40
C GLY A 99 16.96 -6.36 7.62
N SER A 100 17.15 -5.10 7.22
CA SER A 100 16.20 -4.00 7.51
C SER A 100 15.26 -3.68 6.35
N ASP A 101 15.62 -4.10 5.13
CA ASP A 101 14.84 -3.87 3.93
C ASP A 101 13.58 -4.76 3.88
N PRO A 102 12.48 -4.25 3.29
CA PRO A 102 11.34 -5.09 2.94
C PRO A 102 11.74 -6.14 1.88
N TRP A 103 10.96 -7.20 1.76
CA TRP A 103 10.95 -8.04 0.57
C TRP A 103 10.51 -7.23 -0.65
N ASN A 104 11.16 -7.47 -1.79
CA ASN A 104 10.68 -6.95 -3.06
C ASN A 104 9.49 -7.78 -3.59
N ASP A 105 8.84 -7.30 -4.65
CA ASP A 105 7.64 -7.93 -5.20
C ASP A 105 7.84 -9.39 -5.61
N LYS A 106 9.03 -9.74 -6.13
CA LYS A 106 9.35 -11.12 -6.54
C LYS A 106 9.44 -12.05 -5.32
N GLN A 107 10.14 -11.61 -4.28
CA GLN A 107 10.24 -12.36 -3.03
C GLN A 107 8.86 -12.54 -2.36
N VAL A 108 8.03 -11.51 -2.38
CA VAL A 108 6.64 -11.60 -1.88
C VAL A 108 5.86 -12.65 -2.66
N GLU A 109 5.93 -12.63 -3.99
CA GLU A 109 5.26 -13.59 -4.86
C GLU A 109 5.73 -15.04 -4.60
N ASP A 110 7.04 -15.25 -4.51
CA ASP A 110 7.64 -16.57 -4.23
C ASP A 110 7.21 -17.12 -2.87
N LEU A 111 7.23 -16.29 -1.82
CA LEU A 111 6.79 -16.69 -0.48
C LEU A 111 5.30 -17.04 -0.46
N ILE A 112 4.47 -16.31 -1.21
CA ILE A 112 3.04 -16.64 -1.37
C ILE A 112 2.89 -17.99 -2.07
N ALA A 113 3.62 -18.21 -3.16
CA ALA A 113 3.53 -19.44 -3.95
C ALA A 113 3.98 -20.67 -3.15
N ILE A 114 5.07 -20.57 -2.38
CA ILE A 114 5.52 -21.60 -1.44
C ILE A 114 4.44 -21.85 -0.38
N GLY A 115 3.92 -20.80 0.25
CA GLY A 115 2.93 -20.93 1.30
C GLY A 115 1.63 -21.61 0.86
N VAL A 116 1.17 -21.32 -0.36
CA VAL A 116 0.01 -21.98 -0.99
C VAL A 116 0.31 -23.44 -1.29
N TRP A 117 1.48 -23.73 -1.86
CA TRP A 117 1.87 -25.11 -2.14
C TRP A 117 1.99 -25.94 -0.86
N LEU A 118 2.49 -25.38 0.23
CA LEU A 118 2.55 -26.06 1.53
C LEU A 118 1.16 -26.35 2.11
N HIS A 119 0.19 -25.45 1.92
CA HIS A 119 -1.20 -25.71 2.26
C HIS A 119 -1.76 -26.90 1.47
N GLN A 120 -1.58 -26.88 0.15
CA GLN A 120 -2.10 -27.91 -0.75
C GLN A 120 -1.43 -29.27 -0.55
N THR A 121 -0.13 -29.28 -0.27
CA THR A 121 0.68 -30.51 -0.18
C THR A 121 0.61 -31.14 1.21
N HIS A 122 0.64 -30.34 2.27
CA HIS A 122 0.76 -30.83 3.65
C HIS A 122 -0.44 -30.47 4.55
N GLY A 123 -1.40 -29.70 4.04
CA GLY A 123 -2.59 -29.33 4.82
C GLY A 123 -2.31 -28.31 5.93
N LEU A 124 -1.26 -27.48 5.81
CA LEU A 124 -0.99 -26.42 6.78
C LEU A 124 -2.22 -25.52 6.90
N PRO A 125 -2.75 -25.25 8.11
CA PRO A 125 -3.95 -24.44 8.24
C PRO A 125 -3.64 -22.98 7.88
N LEU A 126 -4.55 -22.35 7.14
CA LEU A 126 -4.47 -20.95 6.68
C LEU A 126 -4.68 -19.96 7.84
N ARG A 127 -3.74 -19.94 8.79
CA ARG A 127 -3.73 -19.08 9.97
C ARG A 127 -2.30 -18.82 10.44
N ILE A 128 -2.07 -17.68 11.07
CA ILE A 128 -0.82 -17.42 11.80
C ILE A 128 -0.76 -18.34 13.03
N CYS A 129 0.42 -18.88 13.33
CA CYS A 129 0.65 -19.73 14.50
C CYS A 129 0.23 -18.99 15.78
N ARG A 130 -0.62 -19.61 16.64
CA ARG A 130 -1.06 -18.99 17.91
C ARG A 130 -0.13 -19.31 19.09
N SER A 131 0.70 -20.33 18.95
CA SER A 131 1.77 -20.68 19.88
C SER A 131 2.96 -21.27 19.09
N HIS A 132 4.10 -21.43 19.76
CA HIS A 132 5.32 -22.00 19.15
C HIS A 132 5.15 -23.42 18.59
N SER A 133 4.11 -24.15 18.99
CA SER A 133 3.80 -25.52 18.53
C SER A 133 2.50 -25.64 17.74
N ASP A 134 1.71 -24.57 17.66
CA ASP A 134 0.43 -24.58 16.97
C ASP A 134 0.66 -24.47 15.44
N PRO A 135 0.03 -25.33 14.62
CA PRO A 135 0.21 -25.31 13.17
C PRO A 135 -0.22 -24.00 12.51
N GLY A 136 0.47 -23.62 11.44
CA GLY A 136 0.18 -22.41 10.67
C GLY A 136 1.41 -21.74 10.06
N TYR A 137 1.35 -20.43 9.88
CA TYR A 137 2.38 -19.63 9.24
C TYR A 137 3.01 -18.68 10.26
N GLY A 138 4.30 -18.37 10.11
CA GLY A 138 5.00 -17.46 11.01
C GLY A 138 6.32 -16.93 10.45
N TYR A 139 7.01 -16.16 11.29
CA TYR A 139 8.33 -15.60 11.04
C TYR A 139 9.23 -15.91 12.24
N HIS A 140 10.54 -15.98 12.03
CA HIS A 140 11.48 -16.55 13.01
C HIS A 140 11.39 -15.94 14.42
N SER A 141 11.22 -14.63 14.55
CA SER A 141 11.05 -13.93 15.83
C SER A 141 9.66 -13.99 16.46
N LEU A 142 8.68 -14.64 15.83
CA LEU A 142 7.30 -14.70 16.32
C LEU A 142 7.20 -15.37 17.69
N PHE A 143 7.99 -16.41 17.93
CA PHE A 143 8.09 -17.07 19.23
C PHE A 143 9.55 -17.31 19.63
N PRO A 144 9.94 -17.02 20.87
CA PRO A 144 11.32 -17.17 21.32
C PRO A 144 11.83 -18.61 21.25
N GLN A 145 10.95 -19.62 21.32
CA GLN A 145 11.30 -21.05 21.26
C GLN A 145 11.85 -21.48 19.88
N TRP A 146 11.70 -20.65 18.85
CA TRP A 146 12.22 -20.90 17.52
C TRP A 146 13.68 -20.45 17.35
N SER A 147 14.26 -19.86 18.40
CA SER A 147 15.68 -19.47 18.46
C SER A 147 16.30 -19.95 19.77
N THR A 148 17.60 -20.23 19.76
CA THR A 148 18.35 -20.65 20.97
C THR A 148 18.63 -19.48 21.93
N SER A 149 18.62 -18.23 21.45
CA SER A 149 18.94 -17.04 22.24
C SER A 149 18.03 -15.84 21.95
N GLY A 150 16.90 -16.05 21.27
CA GLY A 150 16.09 -14.99 20.71
C GLY A 150 16.67 -14.42 19.40
N THR A 151 15.83 -13.78 18.61
CA THR A 151 16.22 -13.24 17.29
C THR A 151 15.33 -12.07 16.89
N ALA A 152 15.88 -11.13 16.10
CA ALA A 152 15.12 -10.08 15.42
C ALA A 152 14.73 -10.46 13.98
N CYS A 153 15.20 -11.61 13.49
CA CYS A 153 14.92 -12.13 12.15
C CYS A 153 13.40 -12.31 11.94
N PRO A 154 12.82 -11.94 10.78
CA PRO A 154 13.46 -11.43 9.56
C PRO A 154 13.59 -9.89 9.50
N GLY A 155 13.39 -9.17 10.60
CA GLY A 155 13.40 -7.70 10.63
C GLY A 155 11.99 -7.09 10.51
N GLN A 156 11.83 -5.87 11.02
CA GLN A 156 10.51 -5.25 11.22
C GLN A 156 9.74 -4.99 9.92
N ALA A 157 10.42 -4.56 8.85
CA ALA A 157 9.79 -4.31 7.55
C ALA A 157 9.16 -5.59 6.98
N ARG A 158 9.89 -6.70 7.05
CA ARG A 158 9.43 -8.02 6.59
C ARG A 158 8.35 -8.60 7.49
N ILE A 159 8.45 -8.42 8.81
CA ILE A 159 7.36 -8.81 9.73
C ILE A 159 6.06 -8.08 9.39
N ARG A 160 6.13 -6.79 9.05
CA ARG A 160 4.98 -6.00 8.61
C ARG A 160 4.41 -6.56 7.30
N GLN A 161 5.23 -6.73 6.26
CA GLN A 161 4.80 -7.31 4.99
C GLN A 161 4.27 -8.74 5.14
N PHE A 162 4.81 -9.54 6.06
CA PHE A 162 4.30 -10.88 6.31
C PHE A 162 2.84 -10.84 6.75
N LYS A 163 2.51 -9.95 7.69
CA LYS A 163 1.16 -9.79 8.24
C LYS A 163 0.19 -9.14 7.27
N GLU A 164 0.66 -8.15 6.51
CA GLU A 164 -0.18 -7.28 5.69
C GLU A 164 -0.31 -7.76 4.23
N VAL A 165 0.69 -8.48 3.72
CA VAL A 165 0.78 -8.84 2.29
C VAL A 165 0.94 -10.35 2.09
N VAL A 166 2.02 -10.94 2.60
CA VAL A 166 2.37 -12.35 2.28
C VAL A 166 1.33 -13.32 2.81
N PHE A 167 1.02 -13.28 4.11
CA PHE A 167 0.06 -14.22 4.69
C PHE A 167 -1.36 -14.02 4.13
N PRO A 168 -1.90 -12.79 4.03
CA PRO A 168 -3.16 -12.55 3.32
C PRO A 168 -3.14 -13.07 1.87
N GLY A 169 -2.05 -12.87 1.13
CA GLY A 169 -1.86 -13.38 -0.23
C GLY A 169 -1.91 -14.90 -0.32
N ILE A 170 -1.30 -15.61 0.63
CA ILE A 170 -1.39 -17.07 0.76
C ILE A 170 -2.84 -17.50 0.96
N VAL A 171 -3.53 -16.92 1.95
CA VAL A 171 -4.93 -17.28 2.26
C VAL A 171 -5.83 -17.06 1.04
N ALA A 172 -5.68 -15.91 0.41
CA ALA A 172 -6.44 -15.50 -0.74
C ALA A 172 -6.27 -16.49 -1.91
N ARG A 173 -5.02 -16.72 -2.33
CA ARG A 173 -4.71 -17.65 -3.43
C ARG A 173 -5.10 -19.10 -3.12
N ALA A 174 -4.90 -19.55 -1.89
CA ALA A 174 -5.28 -20.91 -1.47
C ALA A 174 -6.81 -21.12 -1.41
N THR A 175 -7.59 -20.07 -1.14
CA THR A 175 -9.06 -20.15 -1.04
C THR A 175 -9.80 -19.75 -2.32
N GLY A 176 -9.07 -19.43 -3.39
CA GLY A 176 -9.66 -18.92 -4.63
C GLY A 176 -10.31 -17.54 -4.48
N LYS A 177 -10.04 -16.84 -3.38
CA LYS A 177 -10.45 -15.45 -3.16
C LYS A 177 -9.30 -14.59 -3.62
N THR A 178 -9.41 -13.89 -4.74
CA THR A 178 -8.35 -12.96 -5.15
C THR A 178 -8.07 -11.98 -4.01
N PRO A 179 -6.81 -11.82 -3.56
CA PRO A 179 -6.52 -10.83 -2.55
C PRO A 179 -6.88 -9.48 -3.17
N THR A 180 -7.65 -8.68 -2.46
CA THR A 180 -7.62 -7.24 -2.71
C THR A 180 -6.14 -6.86 -2.69
N PRO A 181 -5.59 -6.26 -3.76
CA PRO A 181 -4.21 -5.81 -3.78
C PRO A 181 -3.93 -5.05 -2.48
N PRO A 182 -2.68 -5.07 -1.96
CA PRO A 182 -2.30 -4.09 -0.96
C PRO A 182 -2.81 -2.75 -1.50
N GLN A 183 -3.60 -2.05 -0.69
CA GLN A 183 -3.99 -0.69 -1.03
C GLN A 183 -2.67 0.01 -1.33
N GLU A 184 -2.44 0.36 -2.60
CA GLU A 184 -1.38 1.29 -2.94
C GLU A 184 -1.57 2.44 -1.96
N ASP A 185 -0.52 2.79 -1.21
CA ASP A 185 -0.55 3.97 -0.35
C ASP A 185 -1.25 5.06 -1.16
N ASP A 186 -2.34 5.56 -0.59
CA ASP A 186 -3.33 6.44 -1.22
C ASP A 186 -2.56 7.65 -1.81
N VAL A 187 -2.10 7.53 -3.05
CA VAL A 187 -1.37 8.60 -3.72
C VAL A 187 -2.41 9.57 -4.21
N PRO A 188 -2.26 10.88 -3.92
CA PRO A 188 -3.27 11.83 -4.33
C PRO A 188 -3.35 11.88 -5.85
N HIS A 189 -4.58 11.86 -6.35
CA HIS A 189 -4.88 12.31 -7.69
C HIS A 189 -4.70 13.83 -7.79
N THR A 190 -4.25 14.31 -8.94
CA THR A 190 -4.13 15.74 -9.22
C THR A 190 -5.47 16.31 -9.69
N LEU A 191 -5.87 17.44 -9.11
CA LEU A 191 -6.96 18.28 -9.62
C LEU A 191 -6.34 19.39 -10.45
N GLY A 192 -6.72 19.47 -11.73
CA GLY A 192 -5.98 20.25 -12.73
C GLY A 192 -6.84 20.93 -13.79
N LEU A 193 -7.99 21.51 -13.41
CA LEU A 193 -8.95 22.11 -14.35
C LEU A 193 -8.54 23.53 -14.81
N TYR A 194 -8.79 23.85 -16.07
CA TYR A 194 -8.43 25.13 -16.68
C TYR A 194 -9.50 25.65 -17.63
N ASP A 195 -9.80 26.96 -17.58
CA ASP A 195 -10.81 27.56 -18.44
C ASP A 195 -10.53 29.04 -18.72
N GLU A 196 -10.59 29.43 -20.00
CA GLU A 196 -10.42 30.81 -20.50
C GLU A 196 -11.71 31.41 -21.07
N THR A 197 -12.85 30.74 -20.85
CA THR A 197 -14.13 31.27 -21.31
C THR A 197 -14.52 32.48 -20.46
N ASP A 198 -14.74 33.63 -21.10
CA ASP A 198 -15.25 34.83 -20.46
C ASP A 198 -16.58 34.59 -19.75
N ARG A 199 -16.67 35.04 -18.50
CA ARG A 199 -17.87 34.91 -17.67
C ARG A 199 -18.24 36.23 -17.04
N THR A 200 -19.46 36.65 -17.34
CA THR A 200 -20.05 37.85 -16.74
C THR A 200 -20.61 37.54 -15.35
N LEU A 201 -20.22 38.33 -14.35
CA LEU A 201 -20.81 38.30 -13.01
C LEU A 201 -21.62 39.58 -12.80
N ALA A 202 -22.91 39.41 -12.49
CA ALA A 202 -23.74 40.51 -12.01
C ALA A 202 -23.41 40.82 -10.54
N PRO A 203 -23.52 42.09 -10.11
CA PRO A 203 -23.31 42.46 -8.71
C PRO A 203 -24.29 41.74 -7.78
N ASP A 204 -23.81 41.43 -6.58
CA ASP A 204 -24.55 40.83 -5.46
C ASP A 204 -25.17 39.45 -5.74
N LYS A 205 -24.77 38.80 -6.84
CA LYS A 205 -25.31 37.52 -7.26
C LYS A 205 -24.28 36.40 -7.23
N TRP A 206 -24.53 35.40 -6.38
CA TRP A 206 -23.79 34.14 -6.38
C TRP A 206 -23.98 33.40 -7.69
N THR A 207 -22.87 33.09 -8.35
CA THR A 207 -22.82 32.39 -9.63
C THR A 207 -21.95 31.14 -9.49
N THR A 208 -22.51 29.97 -9.81
CA THR A 208 -21.70 28.75 -9.90
C THR A 208 -20.78 28.86 -11.10
N LEU A 209 -19.48 28.71 -10.86
CA LEU A 209 -18.45 28.83 -11.86
C LEU A 209 -18.10 27.43 -12.39
N SER A 210 -18.37 27.19 -13.68
CA SER A 210 -17.77 26.04 -14.36
C SER A 210 -16.28 26.33 -14.60
N ILE A 211 -15.42 25.35 -14.44
CA ILE A 211 -14.00 25.45 -14.77
C ILE A 211 -13.66 24.16 -15.50
N GLU A 212 -13.74 24.15 -16.83
CA GLU A 212 -13.74 22.94 -17.67
C GLU A 212 -14.98 22.04 -17.46
N SER A 213 -15.40 21.87 -16.21
CA SER A 213 -16.60 21.20 -15.73
C SER A 213 -17.25 22.03 -14.61
N VAL A 214 -18.57 21.93 -14.46
CA VAL A 214 -19.29 22.48 -13.29
C VAL A 214 -19.04 21.67 -12.02
N ASP A 215 -18.82 20.37 -12.17
CA ASP A 215 -18.45 19.44 -11.10
C ASP A 215 -16.93 19.37 -11.06
N LEU A 216 -16.32 20.03 -10.06
CA LEU A 216 -14.85 20.10 -9.92
C LEU A 216 -14.27 18.78 -9.43
N LEU A 217 -14.99 18.08 -8.56
CA LEU A 217 -14.67 16.74 -8.07
C LEU A 217 -15.96 15.94 -7.85
N LYS A 218 -15.87 14.61 -7.93
CA LYS A 218 -16.92 13.67 -7.54
C LYS A 218 -16.33 12.55 -6.70
N GLY A 219 -16.75 12.47 -5.44
CA GLY A 219 -16.22 11.50 -4.48
C GLY A 219 -14.76 11.73 -4.13
N ALA A 220 -14.49 12.12 -2.89
CA ALA A 220 -13.13 12.25 -2.39
C ALA A 220 -13.11 12.04 -0.87
N SER A 221 -12.35 11.04 -0.41
CA SER A 221 -12.13 10.77 1.02
C SER A 221 -11.44 11.96 1.69
N ILE A 222 -10.52 12.62 0.99
CA ILE A 222 -9.92 13.92 1.33
C ILE A 222 -9.66 14.70 0.03
N TYR A 223 -9.80 16.02 0.04
CA TYR A 223 -9.30 16.90 -1.01
C TYR A 223 -8.68 18.18 -0.42
N GLN A 224 -7.76 18.75 -1.19
CA GLN A 224 -7.32 20.13 -1.11
C GLN A 224 -7.57 20.76 -2.49
N ALA A 225 -8.35 21.83 -2.55
CA ALA A 225 -8.69 22.51 -3.79
C ALA A 225 -8.47 24.02 -3.67
N MET A 226 -7.94 24.61 -4.73
CA MET A 226 -7.74 26.04 -4.90
C MET A 226 -8.35 26.47 -6.23
N VAL A 227 -9.30 27.39 -6.19
CA VAL A 227 -9.81 28.07 -7.38
C VAL A 227 -9.10 29.41 -7.51
N GLN A 228 -8.47 29.65 -8.66
CA GLN A 228 -7.83 30.91 -9.02
C GLN A 228 -8.63 31.55 -10.15
N VAL A 229 -8.95 32.83 -10.01
CA VAL A 229 -9.66 33.60 -11.05
C VAL A 229 -8.90 34.86 -11.41
N THR A 230 -8.94 35.19 -12.70
CA THR A 230 -8.45 36.46 -13.24
C THR A 230 -9.62 37.20 -13.86
N GLY A 231 -9.74 38.50 -13.59
CA GLY A 231 -10.80 39.30 -14.18
C GLY A 231 -10.55 40.80 -14.14
N SER A 232 -11.37 41.54 -14.89
CA SER A 232 -11.44 43.00 -14.82
C SER A 232 -12.51 43.36 -13.78
N VAL A 233 -12.05 43.74 -12.59
CA VAL A 233 -12.89 44.05 -11.44
C VAL A 233 -12.52 45.44 -10.95
N PRO A 234 -13.49 46.36 -10.75
CA PRO A 234 -13.20 47.69 -10.23
C PRO A 234 -12.41 47.63 -8.92
N GLU A 235 -11.38 48.46 -8.81
CA GLU A 235 -10.53 48.54 -7.63
C GLU A 235 -11.36 48.83 -6.37
N GLY A 236 -11.04 48.13 -5.27
CA GLY A 236 -11.74 48.29 -4.00
C GLY A 236 -13.05 47.50 -3.88
N SER A 237 -13.60 46.99 -4.99
CA SER A 237 -14.70 46.03 -4.93
C SER A 237 -14.25 44.68 -4.34
N THR A 238 -15.20 43.86 -3.90
CA THR A 238 -14.93 42.58 -3.24
C THR A 238 -15.40 41.40 -4.09
N LEU A 239 -14.54 40.40 -4.23
CA LEU A 239 -14.91 39.06 -4.69
C LEU A 239 -15.07 38.14 -3.48
N GLN A 240 -16.24 37.51 -3.37
CA GLN A 240 -16.48 36.45 -2.41
C GLN A 240 -16.57 35.11 -3.14
N GLY A 241 -15.81 34.12 -2.69
CA GLY A 241 -15.83 32.78 -3.25
C GLY A 241 -16.07 31.73 -2.19
N ARG A 242 -16.78 30.66 -2.54
CA ARG A 242 -16.91 29.47 -1.70
C ARG A 242 -17.10 28.20 -2.51
N PHE A 243 -16.68 27.11 -1.91
CA PHE A 243 -17.00 25.78 -2.40
C PHE A 243 -18.31 25.29 -1.77
N TYR A 244 -19.03 24.44 -2.48
CA TYR A 244 -20.20 23.76 -1.93
C TYR A 244 -20.28 22.32 -2.41
N HIS A 245 -20.90 21.48 -1.60
CA HIS A 245 -21.18 20.09 -1.96
C HIS A 245 -22.59 20.02 -2.52
N LEU A 246 -22.73 19.47 -3.72
CA LEU A 246 -24.03 19.08 -4.25
C LEU A 246 -24.27 17.62 -3.89
N ARG A 247 -25.26 17.40 -3.04
CA ARG A 247 -25.65 16.06 -2.61
C ARG A 247 -26.49 15.35 -3.65
N SER A 248 -26.63 14.03 -3.53
CA SER A 248 -27.42 13.20 -4.46
C SER A 248 -28.90 13.57 -4.51
N ASP A 249 -29.42 14.20 -3.45
CA ASP A 249 -30.79 14.73 -3.38
C ASP A 249 -30.91 16.18 -3.90
N ASN A 250 -29.85 16.71 -4.53
CA ASN A 250 -29.69 18.09 -5.00
C ASN A 250 -29.65 19.16 -3.89
N THR A 251 -29.62 18.78 -2.60
CA THR A 251 -29.38 19.74 -1.53
C THR A 251 -27.93 20.20 -1.54
N ARG A 252 -27.71 21.43 -1.07
CA ARG A 252 -26.38 22.07 -1.06
C ARG A 252 -25.86 22.18 0.35
N TRP A 253 -24.65 21.71 0.58
CA TRP A 253 -23.88 22.05 1.78
C TRP A 253 -22.89 23.16 1.42
N LEU A 254 -23.07 24.34 2.01
CA LEU A 254 -22.28 25.52 1.69
C LEU A 254 -21.03 25.57 2.56
N GLY A 255 -19.86 25.70 1.93
CA GLY A 255 -18.60 25.94 2.63
C GLY A 255 -18.46 27.39 3.10
N GLY A 256 -17.37 27.66 3.82
CA GLY A 256 -17.02 29.01 4.27
C GLY A 256 -16.78 29.96 3.10
N ILE A 257 -17.12 31.24 3.31
CA ILE A 257 -16.85 32.31 2.35
C ILE A 257 -15.44 32.82 2.57
N THR A 258 -14.71 32.98 1.48
CA THR A 258 -13.42 33.67 1.46
C THR A 258 -13.57 34.94 0.63
N GLU A 259 -13.06 36.05 1.15
CA GLU A 259 -13.13 37.37 0.52
C GLU A 259 -11.77 37.79 -0.04
N ARG A 260 -11.79 38.46 -1.18
CA ARG A 260 -10.62 39.04 -1.85
C ARG A 260 -10.99 40.42 -2.37
N VAL A 261 -10.20 41.44 -2.04
CA VAL A 261 -10.39 42.81 -2.53
C VAL A 261 -9.72 42.93 -3.90
N ALA A 262 -10.43 43.55 -4.85
CA ALA A 262 -9.95 43.81 -6.18
C ALA A 262 -8.86 44.90 -6.20
N THR A 263 -7.84 44.68 -7.02
CA THR A 263 -6.70 45.59 -7.18
C THR A 263 -6.81 46.37 -8.48
N ALA A 264 -6.12 47.53 -8.56
CA ALA A 264 -6.00 48.29 -9.80
C ALA A 264 -5.50 47.42 -10.97
N GLY A 265 -6.11 47.57 -12.14
CA GLY A 265 -5.80 46.78 -13.34
C GLY A 265 -6.53 45.43 -13.37
N ALA A 266 -5.79 44.33 -13.50
CA ALA A 266 -6.36 42.99 -13.43
C ALA A 266 -6.38 42.49 -11.98
N THR A 267 -7.50 41.89 -11.57
CA THR A 267 -7.63 41.24 -10.27
C THR A 267 -7.30 39.76 -10.40
N PHE A 268 -6.45 39.25 -9.51
CA PHE A 268 -6.08 37.85 -9.37
C PHE A 268 -6.50 37.38 -7.98
N ALA A 269 -7.53 36.53 -7.91
CA ALA A 269 -8.10 36.07 -6.64
C ALA A 269 -8.00 34.55 -6.51
N ASP A 270 -7.58 34.08 -5.35
CA ASP A 270 -7.54 32.66 -4.98
C ASP A 270 -8.56 32.34 -3.87
N PHE A 271 -9.11 31.14 -3.92
CA PHE A 271 -10.05 30.62 -2.95
C PHE A 271 -9.69 29.17 -2.63
N HIS A 272 -9.44 28.88 -1.36
CA HIS A 272 -8.97 27.57 -0.91
C HIS A 272 -10.05 26.84 -0.14
N ASN A 273 -10.10 25.52 -0.29
CA ASN A 273 -10.89 24.67 0.58
C ASN A 273 -10.25 23.29 0.73
N VAL A 274 -10.47 22.71 1.90
CA VAL A 274 -10.08 21.34 2.24
C VAL A 274 -11.30 20.62 2.81
N GLY A 275 -11.45 19.35 2.50
CA GLY A 275 -12.56 18.58 3.06
C GLY A 275 -12.69 17.19 2.46
N SER A 276 -13.88 16.63 2.58
CA SER A 276 -14.25 15.35 1.98
C SER A 276 -15.65 15.46 1.37
N ILE A 277 -15.93 14.62 0.37
CA ILE A 277 -17.26 14.49 -0.27
C ILE A 277 -17.56 13.00 -0.47
N LYS A 278 -18.80 12.57 -0.21
CA LYS A 278 -19.16 11.16 -0.41
C LYS A 278 -19.02 10.76 -1.88
N PRO A 279 -18.86 9.46 -2.20
CA PRO A 279 -18.72 8.98 -3.58
C PRO A 279 -19.82 9.43 -4.57
N THR A 280 -21.02 9.72 -4.04
CA THR A 280 -22.18 10.16 -4.82
C THR A 280 -22.33 11.69 -4.89
N GLU A 281 -21.54 12.44 -4.14
CA GLU A 281 -21.61 13.90 -4.02
C GLU A 281 -20.57 14.57 -4.93
N LYS A 282 -20.81 15.84 -5.23
CA LYS A 282 -19.98 16.64 -6.14
C LYS A 282 -19.49 17.90 -5.45
N LEU A 283 -18.22 18.24 -5.61
CA LEU A 283 -17.68 19.54 -5.22
C LEU A 283 -17.86 20.54 -6.35
N ARG A 284 -18.38 21.72 -6.03
CA ARG A 284 -18.54 22.85 -6.95
C ARG A 284 -18.03 24.12 -6.31
N PHE A 285 -17.80 25.14 -7.13
CA PHE A 285 -17.39 26.48 -6.68
C PHE A 285 -18.40 27.52 -7.16
N GLU A 286 -18.65 28.51 -6.33
CA GLU A 286 -19.40 29.71 -6.71
C GLU A 286 -18.72 30.96 -6.22
N ILE A 287 -18.97 32.04 -6.96
CA ILE A 287 -18.37 33.36 -6.75
C ILE A 287 -19.45 34.43 -6.85
N ALA A 288 -19.29 35.48 -6.05
CA ALA A 288 -20.09 36.69 -6.09
C ALA A 288 -19.16 37.91 -6.11
N TYR A 289 -19.65 38.97 -6.72
CA TYR A 289 -18.98 40.26 -6.83
C TYR A 289 -19.82 41.31 -6.11
N PHE A 290 -19.18 42.09 -5.25
CA PHE A 290 -19.78 43.17 -4.48
C PHE A 290 -19.04 44.46 -4.84
N PRO A 291 -19.68 45.41 -5.54
CA PRO A 291 -19.08 46.68 -5.88
C PRO A 291 -18.69 47.49 -4.64
N LEU A 292 -17.69 48.37 -4.77
CA LEU A 292 -17.33 49.34 -3.72
C LEU A 292 -18.48 50.33 -3.44
N ASP A 293 -19.12 50.82 -4.49
CA ASP A 293 -20.35 51.62 -4.41
C ASP A 293 -21.55 50.67 -4.53
N PRO A 294 -22.36 50.48 -3.47
CA PRO A 294 -23.50 49.55 -3.49
C PRO A 294 -24.54 49.84 -4.59
N ASP A 295 -24.56 51.05 -5.15
CA ASP A 295 -25.47 51.43 -6.24
C ASP A 295 -24.89 51.11 -7.65
N ASP A 296 -23.63 50.67 -7.75
CA ASP A 296 -22.99 50.29 -9.03
C ASP A 296 -23.48 48.93 -9.54
N MET A 297 -24.46 48.97 -10.43
CA MET A 297 -25.06 47.77 -11.01
C MET A 297 -24.28 47.16 -12.20
N ARG A 298 -23.06 47.63 -12.49
CA ARG A 298 -22.29 47.12 -13.64
C ARG A 298 -21.77 45.70 -13.38
N ALA A 299 -21.93 44.85 -14.39
CA ALA A 299 -21.36 43.51 -14.38
C ALA A 299 -19.84 43.56 -14.65
N ILE A 300 -19.13 42.57 -14.10
CA ILE A 300 -17.70 42.36 -14.33
C ILE A 300 -17.45 41.12 -15.19
N THR A 301 -16.23 40.96 -15.69
CA THR A 301 -15.83 39.77 -16.47
C THR A 301 -14.68 39.04 -15.79
N ILE A 302 -14.88 37.75 -15.55
CA ILE A 302 -13.82 36.79 -15.25
C ILE A 302 -13.35 36.20 -16.58
N THR A 303 -12.07 36.36 -16.89
CA THR A 303 -11.46 35.95 -18.17
C THR A 303 -10.69 34.64 -18.06
N THR A 304 -10.32 34.23 -16.86
CA THR A 304 -9.64 32.94 -16.64
C THR A 304 -10.04 32.37 -15.30
N ALA A 305 -10.26 31.06 -15.25
CA ALA A 305 -10.46 30.31 -14.01
C ALA A 305 -9.63 29.03 -14.03
N ARG A 306 -9.05 28.66 -12.90
CA ARG A 306 -8.24 27.45 -12.73
C ARG A 306 -8.65 26.78 -11.43
N CYS A 307 -8.75 25.46 -11.43
CA CYS A 307 -8.86 24.68 -10.21
C CYS A 307 -7.63 23.78 -10.08
N ARG A 308 -6.94 23.89 -8.95
CA ARG A 308 -5.71 23.14 -8.65
C ARG A 308 -5.83 22.46 -7.31
N GLY A 309 -5.26 21.27 -7.17
CA GLY A 309 -5.38 20.55 -5.92
C GLY A 309 -4.91 19.11 -5.96
N LEU A 310 -5.09 18.45 -4.82
CA LEU A 310 -4.84 17.03 -4.63
C LEU A 310 -6.09 16.41 -4.00
N TYR A 311 -6.44 15.18 -4.39
CA TYR A 311 -7.55 14.46 -3.78
C TYR A 311 -7.31 12.95 -3.72
N TRP A 312 -7.93 12.32 -2.74
CA TRP A 312 -7.90 10.89 -2.46
C TRP A 312 -9.31 10.32 -2.61
N LYS A 313 -9.45 9.06 -3.00
CA LYS A 313 -10.78 8.45 -3.24
C LYS A 313 -11.27 7.58 -2.10
#